data_AF-A0AAU0Q7Y7-F1
#
_entry.id   AF-A0AAU0Q7Y7-F1
#
_cell.length_a   1.000
_cell.length_b   1.000
_cell.length_c   1.000
_cell.angle_alpha   90.00
_cell.angle_beta   90.00
_cell.angle_gamma   90.00
#
_symmetry.space_group_name_H-M   'P 1'
#
loop_
_entity.id
_entity.type
_entity.pdbx_description
1 polymer ?
#
loop_
_entity_poly.entity_id
_entity_poly.type
_entity_poly.pdbx_seq_one_letter_code
_entity_poly.pdbx_strand_id
1 'polypeptide(L)' 'MSGFDTTYRIRLGNYRVVYIVDDAARVITVTRVGHRRGVYR' A
#
# COMPACT_ATOMS: atom_id res chain seq x y z
N MET A 1 -12.08 -1.59 -19.95
CA MET A 1 -10.73 -1.54 -19.37
C MET A 1 -10.86 -1.52 -17.85
N SER A 2 -11.00 -2.69 -17.23
CA SER A 2 -11.06 -2.83 -15.78
C SER A 2 -9.64 -3.14 -15.30
N GLY A 3 -8.83 -2.10 -15.09
CA GLY A 3 -7.59 -2.24 -14.33
C GLY A 3 -7.99 -2.71 -12.94
N PHE A 4 -7.64 -3.94 -12.60
CA PHE A 4 -7.92 -4.47 -11.27
C PHE A 4 -7.22 -3.56 -10.27
N ASP A 5 -7.99 -2.79 -9.49
CA ASP A 5 -7.55 -2.04 -8.29
C ASP A 5 -7.10 -3.06 -7.22
N THR A 6 -6.08 -3.83 -7.55
CA THR A 6 -5.54 -4.87 -6.70
C THR A 6 -4.71 -4.15 -5.67
N THR A 7 -5.35 -3.86 -4.55
CA THR A 7 -4.70 -3.19 -3.45
C THR A 7 -3.88 -4.21 -2.67
N TYR A 8 -2.56 -4.12 -2.79
CA TYR A 8 -1.60 -4.96 -2.09
C TYR A 8 -1.31 -4.41 -0.68
N ARG A 9 -0.91 -5.31 0.22
CA ARG A 9 -0.56 -4.96 1.60
C ARG A 9 0.74 -5.64 2.01
N ILE A 10 1.68 -4.86 2.51
CA ILE A 10 2.94 -5.37 3.05
C ILE A 10 3.11 -4.97 4.52
N ARG A 11 3.79 -5.83 5.27
CA ARG A 11 4.20 -5.58 6.65
C ARG A 11 5.66 -5.15 6.64
N LEU A 12 5.91 -3.94 7.13
CA LEU A 12 7.27 -3.43 7.30
C LEU A 12 7.51 -3.13 8.78
N GLY A 13 8.04 -4.11 9.51
CA GLY A 13 8.21 -4.01 10.97
C GLY A 13 6.88 -3.71 11.67
N ASN A 14 6.77 -2.50 12.24
CA ASN A 14 5.55 -2.03 12.90
C ASN A 14 4.58 -1.28 11.99
N TYR A 15 4.78 -1.24 10.68
CA TYR A 15 3.90 -0.54 9.75
C TYR A 15 3.11 -1.51 8.85
N ARG A 16 1.89 -1.11 8.52
CA ARG A 16 1.08 -1.67 7.44
C ARG A 16 1.05 -0.66 6.31
N VAL A 17 1.59 -1.06 5.16
CA VAL A 17 1.59 -0.24 3.95
C VAL A 17 0.62 -0.86 2.96
N VAL A 18 -0.20 0.00 2.38
CA VAL A 18 -1.16 -0.33 1.33
C VAL A 18 -0.68 0.33 0.06
N TYR A 19 -0.54 -0.45 -1.01
CA TYR A 19 -0.03 0.05 -2.28
C TYR A 19 -0.72 -0.64 -3.47
N ILE A 20 -0.64 0.00 -4.61
CA ILE A 20 -1.12 -0.49 -5.90
C ILE A 20 0.11 -0.64 -6.79
N VAL A 21 0.13 -1.71 -7.58
CA VAL A 21 1.17 -1.95 -8.58
C VAL A 21 0.55 -1.74 -9.95
N ASP A 22 1.12 -0.82 -10.72
CA ASP A 22 0.88 -0.69 -12.15
C ASP A 22 2.08 -1.26 -12.90
N ASP A 23 1.96 -2.50 -13.36
CA ASP A 23 3.02 -3.21 -14.09
C ASP A 23 3.29 -2.59 -15.46
N ALA A 24 2.28 -1.98 -16.09
CA ALA A 24 2.41 -1.35 -17.41
C ALA A 24 3.18 -0.04 -17.31
N ALA A 25 2.86 0.78 -16.30
CA ALA A 25 3.57 2.02 -16.02
C ALA A 25 4.88 1.82 -15.26
N ARG A 26 5.13 0.62 -14.71
CA ARG A 26 6.25 0.32 -13.78
C ARG A 26 6.23 1.23 -12.54
N VAL A 27 5.03 1.59 -12.07
CA VAL A 27 4.83 2.49 -10.93
C VAL A 27 4.21 1.74 -9.76
N ILE A 28 4.72 2.03 -8.56
CA ILE A 28 4.11 1.60 -7.30
C ILE A 28 3.52 2.82 -6.62
N THR A 29 2.21 2.81 -6.39
CA THR A 29 1.51 3.90 -5.71
C THR A 29 1.17 3.49 -4.29
N VAL A 30 1.72 4.17 -3.29
CA VAL A 30 1.39 3.95 -1.88
C VAL A 30 0.17 4.78 -1.52
N THR A 31 -0.96 4.12 -1.21
CA THR A 31 -2.23 4.80 -0.91
C THR A 31 -2.43 5.05 0.58
N ARG A 32 -1.87 4.21 1.44
CA ARG A 32 -1.98 4.38 2.89
C ARG A 32 -0.81 3.74 3.63
N VAL A 33 -0.30 4.44 4.63
CA VAL A 33 0.66 3.90 5.60
C VAL A 33 0.06 4.04 6.99
N GLY A 34 -0.02 2.95 7.73
CA GLY A 34 -0.52 2.93 9.10
C GLY A 34 0.45 2.23 10.04
N HIS A 35 0.78 2.85 11.15
CA HIS A 35 1.56 2.20 12.21
C HIS A 35 0.67 1.21 13.00
N ARG A 36 1.22 0.06 13.41
CA ARG A 36 0.49 -1.03 14.07
C ARG A 36 0.09 -0.69 15.49
N ARG A 37 0.92 0.12 16.17
CA ARG A 37 0.56 0.78 17.42
C ARG A 37 -0.04 2.08 16.98
N GLY A 38 -1.37 2.10 16.81
CA GLY A 38 -2.07 3.28 16.38
C GLY A 38 -1.58 4.48 17.16
N VAL A 39 -1.21 5.54 16.43
CA VAL A 39 -1.41 6.91 16.92
C VAL A 39 -0.81 7.13 18.32
N TYR A 40 0.52 7.06 18.46
CA TYR A 40 1.08 8.00 19.44
C TYR A 40 0.88 9.38 18.80
N ARG A 41 0.01 10.14 19.48
CA ARG A 41 -0.44 11.51 19.26
C ARG A 41 0.44 12.37 18.35
#